data_AF-A0A1T5F600-F1
#
_entry.id   AF-A0A1T5F600-F1
#
_cell.length_a   1.000
_cell.length_b   1.000
_cell.length_c   1.000
_cell.angle_alpha   90.00
_cell.angle_beta   90.00
_cell.angle_gamma   90.00
#
_symmetry.space_group_name_H-M   'P 1'
#
loop_
_entity.id
_entity.type
_entity.pdbx_description
1 polymer ?
#
loop_
_entity_poly.entity_id
_entity_poly.type
_entity_poly.pdbx_seq_one_letter_code
_entity_poly.pdbx_strand_id
1 'polypeptide(L)' 'MAKYSYEFKKKLVTEYLDGHGSYGVLAQRHGLSDKKSLRQWVAVYNKFGDDGLKRSRNRTVYSFEEKLSIVES' A
#
# COMPACT_ATOMS: atom_id res chain seq x y z
N MET A 1 -0.61 -12.62 -2.13
CA MET A 1 -1.13 -11.32 -2.63
C MET A 1 -1.09 -10.29 -1.50
N ALA A 2 -0.85 -9.01 -1.79
CA ALA A 2 -1.31 -7.97 -0.86
C ALA A 2 -2.83 -7.86 -1.04
N LYS A 3 -3.59 -8.01 0.05
CA LYS A 3 -5.06 -7.91 0.03
C LYS A 3 -5.55 -6.49 -0.35
N TYR A 4 -4.69 -5.48 -0.20
CA TYR A 4 -5.01 -4.08 -0.41
C TYR A 4 -3.95 -3.37 -1.25
N SER A 5 -4.38 -2.67 -2.30
CA SER A 5 -3.53 -1.84 -3.17
C SER A 5 -3.04 -0.57 -2.46
N TYR A 6 -1.97 0.04 -2.98
CA TYR A 6 -1.44 1.30 -2.44
C TYR A 6 -2.49 2.41 -2.48
N GLU A 7 -3.22 2.54 -3.60
CA GLU A 7 -4.26 3.56 -3.75
C GLU A 7 -5.36 3.44 -2.70
N PHE A 8 -5.78 2.20 -2.39
CA PHE A 8 -6.76 1.95 -1.36
C PHE A 8 -6.28 2.39 0.03
N LYS A 9 -5.02 2.08 0.37
CA LYS A 9 -4.41 2.54 1.64
C LYS A 9 -4.31 4.06 1.69
N LYS A 10 -3.88 4.69 0.59
CA LYS A 10 -3.73 6.15 0.50
C LYS A 10 -5.06 6.84 0.70
N LYS A 11 -6.11 6.40 0.00
CA LYS A 11 -7.47 6.94 0.15
C LYS A 11 -7.93 6.96 1.61
N LEU A 12 -7.73 5.84 2.32
CA LEU A 12 -8.10 5.70 3.72
C LEU A 12 -7.30 6.59 4.67
N VAL A 13 -5.98 6.71 4.44
CA VAL A 13 -5.13 7.59 5.23
C VAL A 13 -5.50 9.05 4.98
N THR A 14 -5.78 9.45 3.75
CA THR A 14 -6.23 10.81 3.40
C THR A 14 -7.57 11.14 4.04
N GLU A 15 -8.58 10.27 3.94
CA GLU A 15 -9.87 10.51 4.62
C GLU A 15 -9.73 10.64 6.14
N TYR A 16 -8.81 9.87 6.74
CA TYR A 16 -8.51 10.02 8.16
C TYR A 16 -7.86 11.37 8.48
N LEU A 17 -6.94 11.84 7.65
CA LEU A 17 -6.27 13.13 7.81
C LEU A 17 -7.22 14.31 7.58
N ASP A 18 -8.18 14.17 6.67
CA ASP A 18 -9.24 15.16 6.41
C ASP A 18 -10.29 15.20 7.55
N GLY A 19 -10.18 14.32 8.55
CA GLY A 19 -11.07 14.33 9.71
C GLY A 19 -12.44 13.68 9.47
N HIS A 20 -12.59 12.87 8.41
CA HIS A 20 -13.87 12.22 8.06
C HIS A 20 -14.33 11.13 9.04
N GLY A 21 -13.55 10.84 10.09
CA GLY A 21 -13.94 9.97 11.18
C GLY A 21 -12.78 9.29 11.90
N SER A 22 -13.12 8.49 12.90
CA SER A 22 -12.16 7.67 13.63
C SER A 22 -11.86 6.35 12.90
N TYR A 23 -10.76 5.68 13.26
CA TYR A 23 -10.27 4.46 12.61
C TYR A 23 -11.34 3.38 12.43
N GLY A 24 -12.26 3.23 13.39
CA GLY A 24 -13.33 2.23 13.32
C GLY A 24 -14.38 2.54 12.26
N VAL A 25 -14.78 3.81 12.14
CA VAL A 25 -15.80 4.26 11.19
C VAL A 25 -15.30 4.12 9.76
N LEU A 26 -14.07 4.55 9.50
CA LEU A 26 -13.43 4.40 8.18
C LEU A 26 -13.22 2.92 7.83
N ALA A 27 -12.77 2.12 8.78
CA ALA A 27 -12.61 0.68 8.57
C ALA A 27 -13.94 0.02 8.20
N GLN A 28 -15.02 0.30 8.93
CA GLN A 28 -16.34 -0.27 8.65
C GLN A 28 -16.90 0.20 7.30
N ARG A 29 -16.78 1.49 6.98
CA ARG A 29 -17.25 2.09 5.71
C ARG A 29 -16.58 1.45 4.49
N HIS A 30 -15.29 1.15 4.60
CA HIS A 30 -14.52 0.56 3.51
C HIS A 30 -14.40 -0.98 3.60
N GLY A 31 -15.11 -1.63 4.52
CA GLY A 31 -15.08 -3.09 4.67
C GLY A 31 -13.75 -3.65 5.20
N LEU A 32 -12.94 -2.82 5.86
CA LEU A 32 -11.72 -3.24 6.53
C LEU A 32 -12.07 -3.97 7.83
N SER A 33 -11.79 -5.26 7.86
CA SER A 33 -11.96 -6.08 9.07
C SER A 33 -11.00 -5.65 10.19
N ASP A 34 -9.83 -5.10 9.84
CA ASP A 34 -8.75 -4.81 10.78
C ASP A 34 -8.47 -3.32 10.93
N LYS A 35 -9.03 -2.69 11.98
CA LYS A 35 -8.71 -1.32 12.40
C LYS A 35 -7.22 -1.12 12.71
N LYS A 36 -6.52 -2.18 13.14
CA LYS A 36 -5.06 -2.16 13.38
C LYS A 36 -4.29 -1.86 12.09
N SER A 37 -4.73 -2.41 10.95
CA SER A 37 -4.07 -2.17 9.66
C SER A 37 -4.11 -0.69 9.28
N LEU A 38 -5.26 -0.05 9.46
CA LEU A 38 -5.43 1.38 9.18
C LEU A 38 -4.53 2.25 10.07
N ARG A 39 -4.50 1.98 11.39
CA ARG A 39 -3.62 2.69 12.33
C ARG A 39 -2.14 2.58 11.91
N GLN A 40 -1.74 1.39 11.47
CA GLN A 40 -0.37 1.13 11.05
C GLN A 40 -0.03 1.88 9.75
N TRP A 41 -0.96 1.95 8.79
CA TRP A 41 -0.77 2.75 7.57
C TRP A 41 -0.67 4.24 7.85
N VAL A 42 -1.50 4.78 8.74
CA VAL A 42 -1.41 6.19 9.15
C VAL A 42 -0.08 6.47 9.86
N ALA A 43 0.37 5.58 10.75
CA ALA A 43 1.65 5.74 11.45
C ALA A 43 2.84 5.70 10.47
N VAL A 44 2.79 4.79 9.49
CA VAL A 44 3.82 4.68 8.44
C VAL A 44 3.80 5.90 7.54
N TYR A 45 2.62 6.40 7.17
CA TYR A 45 2.46 7.62 6.38
C TYR A 45 2.99 8.86 7.12
N ASN A 46 2.73 8.98 8.43
CA ASN A 46 3.30 10.08 9.22
C ASN A 46 4.83 10.04 9.30
N LYS A 47 5.43 8.84 9.22
CA LYS A 47 6.88 8.67 9.34
C LYS A 47 7.63 8.74 8.01
N PHE A 48 7.06 8.21 6.94
CA PHE A 48 7.71 8.03 5.64
C PHE A 48 6.92 8.65 4.48
N GLY A 49 5.79 9.31 4.76
CA GLY A 49 4.89 9.84 3.74
C GLY A 49 4.32 8.75 2.84
N ASP A 50 4.13 9.11 1.58
CA ASP A 50 3.62 8.22 0.54
C ASP A 50 4.50 6.99 0.28
N ASP A 51 5.81 7.12 0.49
CA ASP A 51 6.77 6.05 0.23
C ASP A 51 6.60 4.88 1.20
N GLY A 52 6.16 5.16 2.43
CA GLY A 52 5.84 4.12 3.42
C GLY A 52 4.60 3.29 3.07
N LEU A 53 3.66 3.84 2.30
CA LEU A 53 2.49 3.11 1.82
C LEU A 53 2.80 2.29 0.56
N LYS A 54 3.79 2.73 -0.22
CA LYS A 54 4.27 2.02 -1.41
C LYS A 54 4.93 0.72 -1.01
N ARG A 55 4.70 -0.32 -1.81
CA ARG A 55 5.27 -1.62 -1.57
C ARG A 55 6.73 -1.59 -2.04
N SER A 56 7.68 -1.84 -1.14
CA SER A 56 9.11 -1.97 -1.46
C SER A 56 9.44 -3.13 -2.43
N ARG A 57 8.47 -3.97 -2.82
CA ARG A 57 8.71 -5.10 -3.73
C ARG A 57 8.65 -4.66 -5.18
N ASN A 58 9.77 -4.12 -5.66
CA ASN A 58 10.24 -4.38 -7.01
C ASN A 58 10.38 -5.90 -7.16
N ARG A 59 9.31 -6.61 -7.52
CA ARG A 59 9.49 -7.78 -8.37
C ARG A 59 9.73 -7.20 -9.74
N THR A 60 10.99 -6.93 -10.06
CA THR A 60 11.46 -7.03 -11.43
C THR A 60 11.07 -8.43 -11.86
N VAL A 61 9.91 -8.55 -12.50
CA VAL A 61 9.63 -9.71 -13.32
C VAL A 61 10.69 -9.59 -14.39
N TYR A 62 11.79 -10.30 -14.23
CA TYR A 62 12.81 -10.43 -15.26
C TYR A 62 12.07 -11.01 -16.46
N SER A 63 11.73 -10.15 -17.42
CA SER A 63 11.04 -10.55 -18.63
C SER A 63 11.94 -11.56 -19.32
N PHE A 64 11.37 -12.64 -19.85
CA PHE A 64 12.12 -13.70 -20.54
C PHE A 64 13.09 -13.16 -21.62
N GLU A 65 12.77 -11.98 -22.16
CA GLU A 65 13.55 -11.21 -23.13
C GLU A 65 15.00 -10.89 -22.68
N GLU A 66 15.26 -10.68 -21.39
CA GLU A 66 16.62 -10.41 -20.88
C GLU A 66 17.49 -11.68 -20.79
N LYS A 67 16.88 -12.89 -20.80
CA LYS A 67 17.64 -14.14 -20.72
C LYS A 67 18.25 -14.55 -22.07
N LEU A 68 17.65 -14.15 -23.19
CA LEU A 68 18.16 -14.53 -24.51
C LEU A 68 19.46 -13.79 -24.87
N SER A 69 19.66 -12.55 -24.40
CA SER A 69 20.84 -11.76 -24.76
C SER A 69 22.14 -12.21 -24.08
N ILE A 70 22.06 -13.07 -23.06
CA ILE A 70 23.24 -13.56 -22.32
C ILE A 70 23.77 -14.88 -22.91
N VAL A 71 22.93 -15.62 -23.65
CA VAL A 71 23.28 -16.94 -24.20
C VAL A 71 23.78 -16.90 -25.66
N GLU A 72 23.84 -15.72 -26.26
CA GLU A 72 24.35 -15.51 -27.63
C GLU A 72 25.68 -14.71 -27.68
N SER A 73 26.37 -14.53 -26.55
CA SER A 73 27.71 -13.92 -26.48
C SER A 73 28.82 -14.93 -26.25
#